data_AF-A0A7H0H1E2-F1
#
_entry.id   AF-A0A7H0H1E2-F1
#
_cell.length_a   1.000
_cell.length_b   1.000
_cell.length_c   1.000
_cell.angle_alpha   90.00
_cell.angle_beta   90.00
_cell.angle_gamma   90.00
#
_symmetry.space_group_name_H-M   'P 1'
#
loop_
_entity.id
_entity.type
_entity.pdbx_description
1 polymer ?
#
loop_
_entity_poly.entity_id
_entity_poly.type
_entity_poly.pdbx_seq_one_letter_code
_entity_poly.pdbx_strand_id
1 'polypeptide(L)' 'MEHGANDTNVPVVEAEQVVAALKKNNVPVQYTLFPDEGHGWQKTSNRITSTVEIVDWFTSRLK' A
#
# COMPACT_ATOMS: atom_id res chain seq x y z
N MET A 1 2.06 1.21 3.10
CA MET A 1 1.89 -0.12 2.48
C MET A 1 0.80 0.01 1.46
N GLU A 2 1.07 -0.36 0.23
CA GLU A 2 0.14 -0.25 -0.90
C GLU A 2 0.03 -1.63 -1.54
N HIS A 3 -1.17 -2.05 -1.93
CA HIS A 3 -1.38 -3.35 -2.58
C HIS A 3 -2.55 -3.31 -3.56
N GLY A 4 -2.48 -4.09 -4.65
CA GLY A 4 -3.62 -4.31 -5.54
C GLY A 4 -4.46 -5.50 -5.09
N ALA A 5 -5.79 -5.35 -5.01
CA ALA A 5 -6.66 -6.41 -4.51
C ALA A 5 -6.64 -7.69 -5.37
N ASN A 6 -6.28 -7.56 -6.66
CA ASN A 6 -6.26 -8.65 -7.63
C ASN A 6 -4.83 -9.07 -8.02
N ASP A 7 -3.84 -8.85 -7.14
CA ASP A 7 -2.45 -9.25 -7.38
C ASP A 7 -2.34 -10.79 -7.44
N THR A 8 -2.02 -11.30 -8.62
CA THR A 8 -1.82 -12.72 -8.90
C THR A 8 -0.45 -13.25 -8.49
N ASN A 9 0.52 -12.36 -8.29
CA ASN A 9 1.89 -12.70 -7.93
C ASN A 9 2.06 -12.77 -6.41
N VAL A 10 1.47 -11.80 -5.70
CA VAL A 10 1.52 -11.69 -4.24
C VAL A 10 0.10 -11.53 -3.69
N PRO A 11 -0.49 -12.58 -3.09
CA PRO A 11 -1.84 -12.52 -2.55
C PRO A 11 -2.03 -11.40 -1.52
N VAL A 12 -3.14 -10.67 -1.60
CA VAL A 12 -3.47 -9.55 -0.68
C VAL A 12 -3.41 -9.93 0.80
N VAL A 13 -3.70 -11.19 1.14
CA VAL A 13 -3.62 -11.70 2.51
C VAL A 13 -2.22 -11.56 3.12
N GLU A 14 -1.15 -11.63 2.32
CA GLU A 14 0.21 -11.42 2.82
C GLU A 14 0.43 -9.97 3.27
N ALA A 15 -0.07 -9.01 2.50
CA ALA A 15 -0.08 -7.60 2.88
C ALA A 15 -0.88 -7.36 4.15
N GLU A 16 -2.07 -7.95 4.24
CA GLU A 16 -2.95 -7.83 5.41
C GLU A 16 -2.33 -8.43 6.67
N GLN A 17 -1.60 -9.56 6.56
CA GLN A 17 -0.88 -10.17 7.68
C GLN A 17 0.19 -9.22 8.24
N VAL A 18 0.96 -8.55 7.36
CA VAL A 18 1.97 -7.56 7.79
C VAL A 18 1.31 -6.37 8.47
N VAL A 19 0.25 -5.81 7.87
CA VAL A 19 -0.50 -4.68 8.46
C VAL A 19 -1.10 -5.05 9.82
N ALA A 20 -1.67 -6.25 9.95
CA ALA A 20 -2.21 -6.74 11.21
C ALA A 20 -1.12 -6.91 12.28
N ALA A 21 0.05 -7.45 11.91
CA ALA A 21 1.18 -7.57 12.81
C ALA A 21 1.70 -6.20 13.28
N LEU A 22 1.84 -5.21 12.38
CA LEU A 22 2.25 -3.85 12.73
C LEU A 22 1.25 -3.19 13.69
N LYS A 23 -0.06 -3.29 13.39
CA LYS A 23 -1.13 -2.78 14.27
C LYS A 23 -1.09 -3.43 15.66
N LYS A 24 -0.91 -4.76 15.72
CA LYS A 24 -0.78 -5.52 16.98
C LYS A 24 0.41 -5.06 17.84
N ASN A 25 1.48 -4.61 17.20
CA ASN A 25 2.68 -4.09 17.87
C ASN A 25 2.67 -2.57 18.07
N ASN A 26 1.52 -1.91 17.88
CA ASN A 26 1.39 -0.46 17.98
C ASN A 26 2.34 0.34 17.06
N VAL A 27 2.79 -0.28 15.96
CA VAL A 27 3.62 0.39 14.96
C VAL A 27 2.70 1.16 14.00
N PRO A 28 2.87 2.48 13.83
CA PRO A 28 2.07 3.25 12.89
C PRO A 28 2.23 2.73 11.47
N VAL A 29 1.13 2.30 10.84
CA VAL A 29 1.10 1.82 9.47
C VAL A 29 -0.02 2.51 8.70
N GLN A 30 0.32 3.05 7.53
CA GLN A 30 -0.65 3.49 6.53
C GLN A 30 -0.82 2.37 5.51
N TYR A 31 -2.07 2.02 5.20
CA TYR A 31 -2.42 0.95 4.27
C TYR A 31 -3.44 1.45 3.25
N THR A 32 -3.09 1.32 1.98
CA THR A 32 -3.94 1.66 0.84
C THR A 32 -4.14 0.42 -0.02
N LEU A 33 -5.38 0.01 -0.23
CA LEU A 33 -5.75 -1.10 -1.08
C LEU A 33 -6.41 -0.56 -2.35
N PHE A 34 -5.87 -0.91 -3.51
CA PHE A 34 -6.44 -0.56 -4.82
C PHE A 34 -7.34 -1.70 -5.30
N PRO A 35 -8.69 -1.58 -5.18
CA PRO A 35 -9.61 -2.69 -5.44
C PRO A 35 -9.66 -3.13 -6.91
N ASP A 36 -9.23 -2.26 -7.81
CA ASP A 36 -9.28 -2.41 -9.26
C ASP A 36 -7.90 -2.64 -9.90
N GLU A 37 -6.88 -2.95 -9.09
CA GLU A 37 -5.50 -3.20 -9.54
C GLU A 37 -5.00 -4.60 -9.18
N GLY A 38 -3.95 -5.04 -9.88
CA GLY A 38 -3.21 -6.27 -9.61
C GLY A 38 -1.79 -5.98 -9.09
N HIS A 39 -0.79 -6.71 -9.60
CA HIS A 39 0.61 -6.55 -9.16
C HIS A 39 1.24 -5.19 -9.49
N GLY A 40 0.72 -4.50 -10.51
CA GLY A 40 1.17 -3.17 -10.88
C GLY A 40 0.00 -2.30 -11.28
N TRP A 41 0.19 -0.99 -11.17
CA TRP A 41 -0.85 0.00 -11.43
C TRP A 41 -1.09 0.15 -12.93
N GLN A 42 -2.29 -0.17 -13.41
CA GLN A 42 -2.72 0.04 -14.79
C GLN A 42 -3.32 1.43 -14.97
N LYS A 43 -4.15 1.89 -14.04
CA LYS A 43 -4.82 3.18 -14.14
C LYS A 43 -3.88 4.32 -13.77
N THR A 44 -3.86 5.37 -14.60
CA THR A 44 -3.07 6.58 -14.33
C THR A 44 -3.46 7.23 -13.00
N SER A 45 -4.75 7.20 -12.63
CA SER A 45 -5.22 7.71 -11.33
C SER A 45 -4.53 6.98 -10.16
N ASN A 46 -4.49 5.64 -10.21
CA ASN A 46 -3.91 4.83 -9.14
C ASN A 46 -2.39 5.00 -9.07
N ARG A 47 -1.71 5.15 -10.23
CA ARG A 47 -0.29 5.53 -10.28
C ARG A 47 -0.01 6.87 -9.60
N ILE A 48 -0.84 7.87 -9.88
CA ILE A 48 -0.70 9.21 -9.27
C ILE A 48 -0.92 9.12 -7.77
N THR A 49 -1.99 8.46 -7.31
CA THR A 49 -2.27 8.26 -5.88
C THR A 49 -1.10 7.59 -5.18
N SER A 50 -0.63 6.44 -5.68
CA SER A 50 0.54 5.73 -5.14
C SER A 50 1.77 6.63 -5.07
N THR A 51 2.09 7.34 -6.15
CA THR A 51 3.28 8.22 -6.18
C THR A 51 3.18 9.35 -5.16
N VAL A 52 2.02 10.00 -5.06
CA VAL A 52 1.80 11.09 -4.10
C VAL A 52 1.88 10.58 -2.67
N GLU A 53 1.23 9.46 -2.34
CA GLU A 53 1.26 8.88 -0.99
C GLU A 53 2.68 8.51 -0.55
N ILE A 54 3.49 7.94 -1.45
CA ILE A 54 4.91 7.62 -1.20
C ILE A 54 5.70 8.90 -0.90
N VAL A 55 5.56 9.94 -1.73
CA VAL A 55 6.29 11.21 -1.57
C VAL A 55 5.87 11.91 -0.27
N ASP A 56 4.59 11.97 0.02
CA ASP A 56 4.06 12.54 1.26
C ASP A 56 4.56 11.79 2.49
N TRP A 57 4.65 10.46 2.39
CA TRP A 57 5.21 9.64 3.46
C TRP A 57 6.66 10.03 3.75
N PHE A 58 7.52 10.06 2.75
CA PHE A 58 8.92 10.43 2.95
C PHE A 58 9.08 11.87 3.42
N THR A 59 8.33 12.81 2.84
CA THR A 59 8.39 14.24 3.19
C THR A 59 8.00 14.51 4.64
N SER A 60 7.12 13.68 5.22
CA SER A 60 6.68 13.82 6.61
C SER A 60 7.54 13.07 7.64
N ARG A 61 8.43 12.15 7.21
CA ARG A 61 9.25 11.32 8.13
C ARG A 61 10.77 11.44 7.94
N LEU A 62 11.28 11.95 6.82
CA LEU A 62 12.72 12.05 6.52
C LEU A 62 13.24 13.50 6.48
N LYS A 63 12.71 14.40 7.31
CA LYS A 63 13.28 15.75 7.48
C LYS A 63 14.41 15.77 8.50
#